data_AF-A0A2D6MC48-F1
#
_entry.id   AF-A0A2D6MC48-F1
#
_cell.length_a   1.000
_cell.length_b   1.000
_cell.length_c   1.000
_cell.angle_alpha   90.00
_cell.angle_beta   90.00
_cell.angle_gamma   90.00
#
_symmetry.space_group_name_H-M   'P 1'
#
loop_
_entity.id
_entity.type
_entity.pdbx_description
1 polymer ?
#
loop_
_entity_poly.entity_id
_entity_poly.type
_entity_poly.pdbx_seq_one_letter_code
_entity_poly.pdbx_strand_id
1 'polypeptide(L)'
;MKKYIPEHKVKRMRNLVTKNFGEKTKIQIGYGKNEEDHKEGDIWIEGKKTWTIKNGITQTLTKLDNIRRLVYMPLTCPKCNNRVMKGDLDKLFWRLYGECSDCRIMYETNLKISGKYGNYEKDIKTKNLKSWIKDLHSAAEDFIEETNRSGYITETGKIEDWSKQNKKELSSIIRKRVKNIKENLTKRYENMNKE
;
A
#
# COMPACT_ATOMS: atom_id res chain seq x y z
N MET A 1 -31.56 31.34 56.93
CA MET A 1 -30.57 31.38 55.84
C MET A 1 -30.80 30.17 54.92
N LYS A 2 -31.32 30.35 53.70
CA LYS A 2 -31.56 29.23 52.76
C LYS A 2 -30.22 28.58 52.42
N LYS A 3 -30.08 27.25 52.60
CA LYS A 3 -28.87 26.50 52.22
C LYS A 3 -28.69 26.61 50.70
N TYR A 4 -27.71 27.39 50.26
CA TYR A 4 -27.41 27.55 48.83
C TYR A 4 -26.80 26.25 48.29
N ILE A 5 -27.43 25.66 47.28
CA ILE A 5 -26.89 24.48 46.60
C ILE A 5 -25.73 24.97 45.72
N PRO A 6 -24.51 24.44 45.89
CA PRO A 6 -23.37 24.89 45.10
C PRO A 6 -23.54 24.48 43.63
N GLU A 7 -23.13 25.36 42.71
CA GLU A 7 -23.39 25.22 41.27
C GLU A 7 -22.94 23.90 40.66
N HIS A 8 -21.81 23.34 41.12
CA HIS A 8 -21.31 22.03 40.64
C HIS A 8 -22.27 20.86 40.94
N LYS A 9 -23.04 20.93 42.04
CA LYS A 9 -24.06 19.91 42.35
C LYS A 9 -25.28 20.05 41.46
N VAL A 10 -25.69 21.30 41.16
CA VAL A 10 -26.77 21.58 40.19
C VAL A 10 -26.35 21.10 38.80
N LYS A 11 -25.11 21.35 38.38
CA LYS A 11 -24.57 20.88 37.11
C LYS A 11 -24.54 19.34 37.04
N ARG A 12 -24.08 18.66 38.11
CA ARG A 12 -24.14 17.19 38.19
C ARG A 12 -25.56 16.65 38.06
N MET A 13 -26.53 17.28 38.74
CA MET A 13 -27.94 16.89 38.63
C MET A 13 -28.46 17.05 37.20
N ARG A 14 -28.12 18.15 36.50
CA ARG A 14 -28.48 18.33 35.09
C ARG A 14 -27.88 17.24 34.21
N ASN A 15 -26.59 16.94 34.39
CA ASN A 15 -25.87 15.92 33.61
C ASN A 15 -26.49 14.52 33.76
N LEU A 16 -26.95 14.17 34.98
CA LEU A 16 -27.65 12.91 35.23
C LEU A 16 -29.01 12.86 34.52
N VAL A 17 -29.76 13.96 34.51
CA VAL A 17 -31.05 14.06 33.83
C VAL A 17 -30.89 14.01 32.30
N THR A 18 -29.85 14.65 31.76
CA THR A 18 -29.54 14.65 30.33
C THR A 18 -28.81 13.39 29.85
N LYS A 19 -28.52 12.44 30.75
CA LYS A 19 -27.74 11.21 30.48
C LYS A 19 -26.30 11.45 30.03
N ASN A 20 -25.75 12.65 30.26
CA ASN A 20 -24.37 13.00 29.93
C ASN A 20 -23.44 12.71 31.12
N PHE A 21 -23.17 11.42 31.36
CA PHE A 21 -22.44 10.97 32.56
C PHE A 21 -20.97 11.42 32.63
N GLY A 22 -20.34 11.70 31.48
CA GLY A 22 -18.93 12.12 31.38
C GLY A 22 -18.66 13.62 31.50
N GLU A 23 -19.70 14.47 31.59
CA GLU A 23 -19.50 15.93 31.55
C GLU A 23 -18.86 16.50 32.83
N LYS A 24 -17.84 17.36 32.64
CA LYS A 24 -17.09 18.02 33.73
C LYS A 24 -17.99 18.96 34.56
N THR A 25 -18.09 18.67 35.87
CA THR A 25 -18.92 19.44 36.82
C THR A 25 -18.18 20.58 37.52
N LYS A 26 -16.84 20.57 37.50
CA LYS A 26 -15.95 21.61 38.04
C LYS A 26 -14.92 22.01 36.98
N ILE A 27 -14.52 23.28 36.98
CA ILE A 27 -13.41 23.78 36.17
C ILE A 27 -12.13 23.47 36.95
N GLN A 28 -11.39 22.44 36.53
CA GLN A 28 -10.06 22.12 37.06
C GLN A 28 -9.00 22.64 36.07
N ILE A 29 -8.04 23.40 36.58
CA ILE A 29 -6.94 23.97 35.79
C ILE A 29 -5.78 22.97 35.86
N GLY A 30 -5.61 22.17 34.81
CA GLY A 30 -4.60 21.11 34.69
C GLY A 30 -4.74 20.33 33.37
N TYR A 31 -3.80 19.41 33.06
CA TYR A 31 -3.92 18.50 31.91
C TYR A 31 -5.09 17.53 32.13
N GLY A 32 -6.26 17.87 31.58
CA GLY A 32 -7.41 16.98 31.51
C GLY A 32 -7.54 16.43 30.10
N LYS A 33 -7.36 15.13 29.91
CA LYS A 33 -7.68 14.48 28.63
C LYS A 33 -9.18 14.69 28.35
N ASN A 34 -9.53 15.08 27.14
CA ASN A 34 -10.93 15.10 26.72
C ASN A 34 -11.33 13.65 26.43
N GLU A 35 -12.34 13.16 27.14
CA GLU A 35 -13.00 11.89 26.82
C GLU A 35 -14.07 12.20 25.79
N GLU A 36 -13.80 11.85 24.54
CA GLU A 36 -14.76 11.91 23.43
C GLU A 36 -15.33 10.51 23.23
N ASP A 37 -16.66 10.40 23.23
CA ASP A 37 -17.34 9.15 22.93
C ASP A 37 -17.37 8.94 21.40
N HIS A 38 -16.64 7.94 20.93
CA HIS A 38 -16.62 7.56 19.51
C HIS A 38 -17.56 6.37 19.26
N LYS A 39 -18.31 6.43 18.15
CA LYS A 39 -19.20 5.38 17.69
C LYS A 39 -18.53 4.52 16.61
N GLU A 40 -19.17 3.39 16.28
CA GLU A 40 -18.69 2.50 15.23
C GLU A 40 -18.64 3.21 13.87
N GLY A 41 -17.48 3.14 13.21
CA GLY A 41 -17.22 3.85 11.95
C GLY A 41 -16.63 5.24 12.09
N ASP A 42 -16.53 5.80 13.30
CA ASP A 42 -15.86 7.09 13.50
C ASP A 42 -14.36 6.97 13.23
N ILE A 43 -13.78 8.05 12.69
CA ILE A 43 -12.34 8.17 12.43
C ILE A 43 -11.85 9.42 13.16
N TRP A 44 -10.97 9.25 14.13
CA TRP A 44 -10.40 10.37 14.89
C TRP A 44 -8.88 10.27 14.96
N ILE A 45 -8.24 11.40 15.25
CA ILE A 45 -6.79 11.51 15.37
C ILE A 45 -6.46 11.71 16.85
N GLU A 46 -5.66 10.81 17.40
CA GLU A 46 -5.17 10.92 18.77
C GLU A 46 -3.63 10.87 18.75
N GLY A 47 -3.01 12.00 19.06
CA GLY A 47 -1.56 12.19 18.90
C GLY A 47 -1.14 12.13 17.43
N LYS A 48 -0.31 11.14 17.07
CA LYS A 48 0.18 10.92 15.70
C LYS A 48 -0.53 9.76 14.96
N LYS A 49 -1.55 9.15 15.58
CA LYS A 49 -2.24 7.98 15.06
C LYS A 49 -3.69 8.31 14.74
N THR A 50 -4.19 7.71 13.66
CA THR A 50 -5.60 7.72 13.31
C THR A 50 -6.23 6.44 13.85
N TRP A 51 -7.37 6.57 14.50
CA TRP A 51 -8.11 5.48 15.13
C TRP A 51 -9.47 5.32 14.46
N THR A 52 -10.01 4.11 14.52
CA THR A 52 -11.39 3.81 14.14
C THR A 52 -11.94 2.70 15.01
N ILE A 53 -13.27 2.63 15.15
CA ILE A 53 -13.95 1.51 15.81
C ILE A 53 -14.52 0.60 14.72
N LYS A 54 -14.10 -0.66 14.74
CA LYS A 54 -14.62 -1.70 13.84
C LYS A 54 -14.96 -2.96 14.64
N ASN A 55 -16.20 -3.42 14.54
CA ASN A 55 -16.73 -4.56 15.30
C ASN A 55 -16.53 -4.40 16.82
N GLY A 56 -16.74 -3.19 17.34
CA GLY A 56 -16.56 -2.87 18.76
C GLY A 56 -15.11 -2.82 19.25
N ILE A 57 -14.11 -3.00 18.37
CA ILE A 57 -12.69 -2.94 18.71
C ILE A 57 -12.09 -1.66 18.14
N THR A 58 -11.34 -0.92 18.96
CA THR A 58 -10.54 0.23 18.51
C THR A 58 -9.32 -0.25 17.72
N GLN A 59 -9.18 0.20 16.49
CA GLN A 59 -8.11 -0.17 15.57
C GLN A 59 -7.41 1.07 15.04
N THR A 60 -6.09 1.00 14.86
CA THR A 60 -5.33 2.08 14.23
C THR A 60 -5.43 1.97 12.71
N LEU A 61 -5.82 3.05 12.04
CA LEU A 61 -5.78 3.14 10.58
C LEU A 61 -4.40 3.59 10.12
N THR A 62 -3.75 2.74 9.33
CA THR A 62 -2.45 3.05 8.73
C THR A 62 -2.52 3.10 7.21
N LYS A 63 -1.61 3.85 6.58
CA LYS A 63 -1.49 3.88 5.10
C LYS A 63 -1.31 2.48 4.50
N LEU A 64 -0.71 1.56 5.26
CA LEU A 64 -0.44 0.19 4.85
C LEU A 64 -1.67 -0.73 4.94
N ASP A 65 -2.76 -0.32 5.59
CA ASP A 65 -3.94 -1.19 5.74
C ASP A 65 -4.62 -1.47 4.41
N ASN A 66 -4.62 -0.50 3.49
CA ASN A 66 -5.13 -0.72 2.13
C ASN A 66 -4.31 -1.79 1.41
N ILE A 67 -2.98 -1.73 1.53
CA ILE A 67 -2.07 -2.70 0.92
C ILE A 67 -2.25 -4.07 1.57
N ARG A 68 -2.36 -4.14 2.90
CA ARG A 68 -2.61 -5.39 3.63
C ARG A 68 -3.89 -6.07 3.17
N ARG A 69 -4.97 -5.31 2.95
CA ARG A 69 -6.24 -5.86 2.44
C ARG A 69 -6.11 -6.46 1.04
N LEU A 70 -5.28 -5.89 0.18
CA LEU A 70 -5.00 -6.43 -1.16
C LEU A 70 -4.14 -7.70 -1.11
N VAL A 71 -3.15 -7.73 -0.21
CA VAL A 71 -2.22 -8.86 -0.08
C VAL A 71 -2.85 -10.02 0.71
N TYR A 72 -3.78 -9.73 1.61
CA TYR A 72 -4.44 -10.74 2.43
C TYR A 72 -5.29 -11.67 1.56
N MET A 73 -4.88 -12.94 1.49
CA MET A 73 -5.60 -13.98 0.77
C MET A 73 -6.69 -14.57 1.68
N PRO A 74 -7.98 -14.52 1.28
CA PRO A 74 -9.04 -15.14 2.04
C PRO A 74 -8.93 -16.68 2.00
N LEU A 75 -9.54 -17.34 2.98
CA LEU A 75 -9.59 -18.81 3.02
C LEU A 75 -10.36 -19.40 1.82
N THR A 76 -11.39 -18.72 1.37
CA THR A 76 -12.24 -19.12 0.24
C THR A 76 -12.18 -18.07 -0.86
N CYS A 77 -12.12 -18.51 -2.11
CA CYS A 77 -12.07 -17.60 -3.24
C CYS A 77 -13.37 -16.78 -3.33
N PRO A 78 -13.31 -15.43 -3.40
CA PRO A 78 -14.50 -14.57 -3.45
C PRO A 78 -15.28 -14.68 -4.78
N LYS A 79 -14.65 -15.22 -5.83
CA LYS A 79 -15.26 -15.34 -7.16
C LYS A 79 -16.13 -16.58 -7.29
N CYS A 80 -15.69 -17.71 -6.73
CA CYS A 80 -16.41 -18.98 -6.84
C CYS A 80 -17.04 -19.45 -5.52
N ASN A 81 -16.67 -18.87 -4.37
CA ASN A 81 -17.10 -19.20 -2.99
C ASN A 81 -17.03 -20.67 -2.56
N ASN A 82 -16.66 -21.59 -3.45
CA ASN A 82 -16.78 -23.03 -3.24
C ASN A 82 -15.44 -23.69 -2.88
N ARG A 83 -14.31 -23.04 -3.23
CA ARG A 83 -12.98 -23.64 -3.11
C ARG A 83 -12.15 -22.94 -2.04
N VAL A 84 -11.55 -23.76 -1.18
CA VAL A 84 -10.60 -23.33 -0.16
C VAL A 84 -9.22 -23.13 -0.82
N MET A 85 -8.66 -21.93 -0.71
CA MET A 85 -7.38 -21.54 -1.32
C MET A 85 -6.22 -21.94 -0.40
N LYS A 86 -5.69 -23.15 -0.58
CA LYS A 86 -4.58 -23.69 0.22
C LYS A 86 -3.29 -23.92 -0.56
N GLY A 87 -3.38 -24.09 -1.88
CA GLY A 87 -2.23 -24.46 -2.71
C GLY A 87 -1.23 -23.33 -2.92
N ASP A 88 0.00 -23.67 -3.27
CA ASP A 88 1.02 -22.66 -3.63
C ASP A 88 0.67 -21.93 -4.93
N LEU A 89 0.00 -22.61 -5.87
CA LEU A 89 -0.57 -21.98 -7.06
C LEU A 89 -1.61 -20.92 -6.67
N ASP A 90 -2.51 -21.21 -5.72
CA ASP A 90 -3.51 -20.24 -5.27
C ASP A 90 -2.89 -18.98 -4.69
N LYS A 91 -1.80 -19.12 -3.91
CA LYS A 91 -1.05 -17.98 -3.39
C LYS A 91 -0.47 -17.12 -4.52
N LEU A 92 0.05 -17.75 -5.58
CA LEU A 92 0.60 -17.06 -6.75
C LEU A 92 -0.50 -16.35 -7.54
N PHE A 93 -1.60 -17.05 -7.86
CA PHE A 93 -2.72 -16.49 -8.61
C PHE A 93 -3.45 -15.39 -7.83
N TRP A 94 -3.53 -15.48 -6.50
CA TRP A 94 -4.07 -14.41 -5.68
C TRP A 94 -3.24 -13.13 -5.79
N ARG A 95 -1.90 -13.24 -5.72
CA ARG A 95 -0.99 -12.08 -5.85
C ARG A 95 -1.06 -11.42 -7.23
N LEU A 96 -1.28 -12.20 -8.29
CA LEU A 96 -1.30 -11.70 -9.66
C LEU A 96 -2.67 -11.17 -10.10
N TYR A 97 -3.75 -11.86 -9.72
CA TYR A 97 -5.09 -11.63 -10.27
C TYR A 97 -6.20 -11.47 -9.22
N GLY A 98 -5.92 -11.75 -7.95
CA GLY A 98 -6.95 -11.74 -6.89
C GLY A 98 -8.00 -12.83 -7.04
N GLU A 99 -7.66 -13.96 -7.67
CA GLU A 99 -8.55 -15.11 -7.86
C GLU A 99 -7.82 -16.45 -7.62
N CYS A 100 -8.56 -17.54 -7.46
CA CYS A 100 -7.98 -18.87 -7.29
C CYS A 100 -7.48 -19.45 -8.63
N SER A 101 -6.62 -20.48 -8.55
CA SER A 101 -6.07 -21.14 -9.74
C SER A 101 -7.15 -21.64 -10.69
N ASP A 102 -8.21 -22.25 -10.16
CA ASP A 102 -9.23 -22.93 -10.96
C ASP A 102 -10.10 -21.92 -11.72
N CYS A 103 -10.46 -20.81 -11.07
CA CYS A 103 -11.14 -19.68 -11.71
C CYS A 103 -10.33 -19.15 -12.89
N ARG A 104 -9.00 -19.06 -12.73
CA ARG A 104 -8.12 -18.60 -13.80
C ARG A 104 -8.04 -19.60 -14.95
N ILE A 105 -7.87 -20.88 -14.62
CA ILE A 105 -7.81 -21.95 -15.62
C ILE A 105 -9.10 -22.02 -16.44
N MET A 106 -10.26 -21.90 -15.80
CA MET A 106 -11.54 -21.84 -16.53
C MET A 106 -11.62 -20.62 -17.46
N TYR A 107 -11.17 -19.45 -17.00
CA TYR A 107 -11.13 -18.25 -17.83
C TYR A 107 -10.22 -18.44 -19.06
N GLU A 108 -9.01 -18.95 -18.86
CA GLU A 108 -8.07 -19.21 -19.95
C GLU A 108 -8.55 -20.31 -20.90
N THR A 109 -9.24 -21.33 -20.37
CA THR A 109 -9.87 -22.39 -21.18
C THR A 109 -10.97 -21.82 -22.06
N ASN A 110 -11.84 -20.96 -21.53
CA ASN A 110 -12.86 -20.27 -22.31
C ASN A 110 -12.26 -19.35 -23.39
N LEU A 111 -11.12 -18.71 -23.11
CA LEU A 111 -10.38 -17.94 -24.11
C LEU A 111 -9.80 -18.82 -25.22
N LYS A 112 -9.36 -20.04 -24.90
CA LYS A 112 -8.88 -21.01 -25.90
C LYS A 112 -10.02 -21.50 -26.78
N ILE A 113 -11.15 -21.88 -26.19
CA ILE A 113 -12.34 -22.32 -26.92
C ILE A 113 -12.85 -21.21 -27.86
N SER A 114 -12.82 -19.95 -27.43
CA SER A 114 -13.23 -18.80 -28.25
C SER A 114 -12.17 -18.33 -29.26
N GLY A 115 -10.99 -18.97 -29.33
CA GLY A 115 -9.89 -18.60 -30.23
C GLY A 115 -9.19 -17.28 -29.87
N LYS A 116 -9.54 -16.63 -28.76
CA LYS A 116 -8.99 -15.33 -28.33
C LYS A 116 -7.71 -15.45 -27.50
N TYR A 117 -7.31 -16.66 -27.14
CA TYR A 117 -6.15 -16.92 -26.28
C TYR A 117 -4.83 -16.36 -26.83
N GLY A 118 -4.60 -16.44 -28.15
CA GLY A 118 -3.38 -15.91 -28.76
C GLY A 118 -3.21 -14.39 -28.55
N ASN A 119 -4.30 -13.62 -28.68
CA ASN A 119 -4.28 -12.18 -28.41
C ASN A 119 -4.05 -11.88 -26.94
N TYR A 120 -4.65 -12.66 -26.05
CA TYR A 120 -4.45 -12.56 -24.60
C TYR A 120 -2.98 -12.84 -24.21
N GLU A 121 -2.35 -13.86 -24.78
CA GLU A 121 -0.94 -14.17 -24.54
C GLU A 121 -0.01 -13.05 -25.07
N LYS A 122 -0.30 -12.53 -26.27
CA LYS A 122 0.44 -11.39 -26.85
C LYS A 122 0.34 -10.15 -25.96
N ASP A 123 -0.84 -9.85 -25.41
CA ASP A 123 -1.05 -8.73 -24.49
C ASP A 123 -0.24 -8.89 -23.20
N ILE A 124 -0.24 -10.08 -22.58
CA ILE A 124 0.56 -10.34 -21.37
C ILE A 124 2.05 -10.16 -21.66
N LYS A 125 2.57 -10.75 -22.74
CA LYS A 125 3.98 -10.61 -23.12
C LYS A 125 4.35 -9.15 -23.38
N THR A 126 3.48 -8.39 -24.05
CA THR A 126 3.66 -6.95 -24.29
C THR A 126 3.74 -6.18 -22.97
N LYS A 127 2.81 -6.43 -22.05
CA LYS A 127 2.76 -5.76 -20.74
C LYS A 127 4.00 -6.06 -19.90
N ASN A 128 4.42 -7.32 -19.86
CA ASN A 128 5.63 -7.74 -19.16
C ASN A 128 6.88 -7.04 -19.74
N LEU A 129 7.01 -7.00 -21.06
CA LEU A 129 8.13 -6.31 -21.72
C LEU A 129 8.14 -4.81 -21.40
N LYS A 130 6.98 -4.15 -21.46
CA LYS A 130 6.86 -2.72 -21.13
C LYS A 130 7.23 -2.45 -19.66
N SER A 131 6.77 -3.30 -18.74
CA SER A 131 7.14 -3.21 -17.31
C SER A 131 8.64 -3.36 -17.12
N TRP A 132 9.24 -4.38 -17.74
CA TRP A 132 10.67 -4.62 -17.63
C TRP A 132 11.52 -3.45 -18.18
N ILE A 133 11.12 -2.84 -19.30
CA ILE A 133 11.80 -1.65 -19.84
C ILE A 133 11.71 -0.47 -18.86
N LYS A 134 10.56 -0.31 -18.20
CA LYS A 134 10.37 0.73 -17.18
C LYS A 134 11.26 0.48 -15.97
N ASP A 135 11.30 -0.75 -15.46
CA ASP A 135 12.11 -1.14 -14.32
C ASP A 135 13.61 -0.96 -14.62
N LEU A 136 14.04 -1.32 -15.84
CA LEU A 136 15.40 -1.06 -16.32
C LEU A 136 15.73 0.44 -16.33
N HIS A 137 14.81 1.30 -16.79
CA HIS A 137 15.01 2.74 -16.79
C HIS A 137 15.11 3.31 -15.38
N SER A 138 14.22 2.87 -14.47
CA SER A 138 14.29 3.26 -13.06
C SER A 138 15.61 2.84 -12.43
N ALA A 139 16.01 1.57 -12.57
CA ALA A 139 17.28 1.08 -12.05
C ALA A 139 18.50 1.83 -12.64
N ALA A 140 18.42 2.24 -13.90
CA ALA A 140 19.47 3.04 -14.54
C ALA A 140 19.57 4.47 -13.98
N GLU A 141 18.44 5.14 -13.73
CA GLU A 141 18.44 6.46 -13.10
C GLU A 141 18.86 6.37 -11.64
N ASP A 142 18.39 5.37 -10.88
CA ASP A 142 18.81 5.11 -9.49
C ASP A 142 20.34 4.92 -9.42
N PHE A 143 20.91 4.14 -10.34
CA PHE A 143 22.36 3.95 -10.44
C PHE A 143 23.11 5.26 -10.74
N ILE A 144 22.58 6.10 -11.64
CA ILE A 144 23.15 7.43 -11.94
C ILE A 144 23.09 8.34 -10.71
N GLU A 145 21.99 8.29 -9.97
CA GLU A 145 21.79 9.08 -8.75
C GLU A 145 22.77 8.67 -7.65
N GLU A 146 22.91 7.37 -7.40
CA GLU A 146 23.85 6.79 -6.43
C GLU A 146 25.31 6.96 -6.84
N THR A 147 25.58 7.07 -8.14
CA THR A 147 26.93 7.36 -8.62
C THR A 147 27.38 8.73 -8.14
N ASN A 148 28.54 8.73 -7.49
CA ASN A 148 29.15 9.84 -6.79
C ASN A 148 28.39 10.35 -5.55
N ARG A 149 27.67 9.47 -4.86
CA ARG A 149 27.16 9.80 -3.52
C ARG A 149 28.34 10.10 -2.60
N SER A 150 28.34 11.29 -1.99
CA SER A 150 29.31 11.66 -0.97
C SER A 150 28.92 11.08 0.39
N GLY A 151 29.90 10.93 1.27
CA GLY A 151 29.61 10.67 2.67
C GLY A 151 29.55 9.19 3.08
N TYR A 152 30.41 8.33 2.53
CA TYR A 152 30.48 6.94 2.99
C TYR A 152 31.05 6.90 4.41
N ILE A 153 30.30 6.33 5.35
CA ILE A 153 30.72 6.23 6.75
C ILE A 153 31.40 4.87 6.92
N THR A 154 32.70 4.90 7.19
CA THR A 154 33.46 3.69 7.54
C THR A 154 33.07 3.18 8.93
N GLU A 155 33.38 1.92 9.22
CA GLU A 155 33.20 1.34 10.57
C GLU A 155 33.92 2.15 11.67
N THR A 156 34.96 2.89 11.30
CA THR A 156 35.69 3.80 12.20
C THR A 156 35.04 5.17 12.39
N GLY A 157 33.86 5.40 11.80
CA GLY A 157 33.13 6.66 11.87
C GLY A 157 33.69 7.78 10.99
N LYS A 158 34.67 7.49 10.14
CA LYS A 158 35.21 8.46 9.18
C LYS A 158 34.33 8.55 7.95
N ILE A 159 34.11 9.78 7.51
CA ILE A 159 33.43 10.09 6.26
C ILE A 159 34.46 10.08 5.13
N GLU A 160 34.25 9.22 4.15
CA GLU A 160 35.09 9.10 2.97
C GLU A 160 34.27 9.31 1.69
N ASP A 161 34.90 9.94 0.68
CA ASP A 161 34.32 10.13 -0.65
C ASP A 161 35.10 9.27 -1.65
N TRP A 162 34.52 8.15 -2.07
CA TRP A 162 35.21 7.15 -2.90
C TRP A 162 35.09 7.39 -4.41
N SER A 163 34.52 8.51 -4.85
CA SER A 163 34.05 8.64 -6.24
C SER A 163 34.45 9.96 -6.89
N LYS A 164 35.22 9.89 -7.99
CA LYS A 164 35.61 11.00 -8.86
C LYS A 164 35.13 10.82 -10.31
N GLN A 165 34.00 10.14 -10.53
CA GLN A 165 33.54 9.85 -11.89
C GLN A 165 32.81 11.05 -12.51
N ASN A 166 32.94 11.25 -13.83
CA ASN A 166 32.18 12.28 -14.54
C ASN A 166 30.71 11.83 -14.73
N LYS A 167 29.82 12.27 -13.82
CA LYS A 167 28.39 11.91 -13.83
C LYS A 167 27.67 12.28 -15.14
N LYS A 168 28.08 13.37 -15.80
CA LYS A 168 27.46 13.82 -17.06
C LYS A 168 27.76 12.84 -18.20
N GLU A 169 29.02 12.42 -18.34
CA GLU A 169 29.41 11.43 -19.35
C GLU A 169 28.75 10.07 -19.07
N LEU A 170 28.79 9.60 -17.82
CA LEU A 170 28.20 8.33 -17.42
C LEU A 170 26.68 8.29 -17.71
N SER A 171 25.94 9.32 -17.30
CA SER A 171 24.50 9.40 -17.55
C SER A 171 24.18 9.40 -19.05
N SER A 172 24.99 10.05 -19.88
CA SER A 172 24.81 10.05 -21.34
C SER A 172 24.99 8.66 -21.96
N ILE A 173 26.00 7.91 -21.50
CA ILE A 173 26.30 6.55 -21.96
C ILE A 173 25.18 5.60 -21.55
N ILE A 174 24.77 5.65 -20.28
CA ILE A 174 23.72 4.78 -19.73
C ILE A 174 22.40 5.01 -20.45
N ARG A 175 21.96 6.28 -20.59
CA ARG A 175 20.72 6.61 -21.29
C ARG A 175 20.75 6.16 -22.75
N LYS A 176 21.87 6.34 -23.45
CA LYS A 176 22.05 5.84 -24.83
C LYS A 176 21.94 4.31 -24.89
N ARG A 177 22.52 3.60 -23.92
CA ARG A 177 22.48 2.14 -23.86
C ARG A 177 21.07 1.61 -23.55
N VAL A 178 20.36 2.22 -22.61
CA VAL A 178 18.95 1.92 -22.30
C VAL A 178 18.08 2.15 -23.54
N LYS A 179 18.29 3.25 -24.27
CA LYS A 179 17.58 3.53 -25.53
C LYS A 179 17.83 2.45 -26.59
N ASN A 180 19.09 2.06 -26.79
CA ASN A 180 19.44 0.99 -27.74
C ASN A 180 18.80 -0.35 -27.35
N ILE A 181 18.80 -0.70 -26.06
CA ILE A 181 18.15 -1.93 -25.56
C ILE A 181 16.65 -1.89 -25.86
N LYS A 182 16.00 -0.76 -25.59
CA LYS A 182 14.57 -0.56 -25.87
C LYS A 182 14.27 -0.78 -27.35
N GLU A 183 15.02 -0.13 -28.25
CA GLU A 183 14.83 -0.25 -29.71
C GLU A 183 15.09 -1.68 -30.22
N ASN A 184 16.09 -2.37 -29.69
CA ASN A 184 16.38 -3.75 -30.07
C ASN A 184 15.28 -4.71 -29.62
N LEU A 185 14.74 -4.50 -28.41
CA LEU A 185 13.64 -5.32 -27.89
C LEU A 185 12.34 -5.07 -28.64
N THR A 186 12.01 -3.83 -28.98
CA THR A 186 10.81 -3.53 -29.79
C THR A 186 10.89 -4.19 -31.15
N LYS A 187 12.05 -4.12 -31.84
CA LYS A 187 12.26 -4.79 -33.13
C LYS A 187 12.12 -6.31 -33.02
N ARG A 188 12.74 -6.92 -32.00
CA ARG A 188 12.59 -8.37 -31.74
C ARG A 188 11.15 -8.75 -31.49
N TYR A 189 10.42 -7.95 -30.73
CA TYR A 189 9.02 -8.18 -30.43
C TYR A 189 8.11 -8.06 -31.66
N GLU A 190 8.35 -7.06 -32.51
CA GLU A 190 7.64 -6.90 -33.78
C GLU A 190 7.87 -8.09 -34.72
N ASN A 191 9.09 -8.63 -34.76
CA ASN A 191 9.41 -9.80 -35.58
C ASN A 191 8.69 -11.07 -35.08
N MET A 192 8.67 -11.30 -33.76
CA MET A 192 7.94 -12.44 -33.17
C MET A 192 6.41 -12.38 -33.35
N ASN A 193 5.85 -11.20 -33.65
CA ASN A 193 4.41 -11.03 -33.86
C ASN A 193 3.98 -11.15 -35.34
N LYS A 194 4.95 -11.14 -36.27
CA LYS A 194 4.72 -11.32 -37.71
C LYS A 194 4.74 -12.79 -38.14
N GLU A 195 5.38 -13.65 -37.34
CA GLU A 195 5.27 -15.11 -37.40
C GLU A 195 3.98 -15.59 -36.70
#